data_AF-A0A7V1I5A7-F1
#
_entry.id   AF-A0A7V1I5A7-F1
#
_cell.length_a   1.000
_cell.length_b   1.000
_cell.length_c   1.000
_cell.angle_alpha   90.00
_cell.angle_beta   90.00
_cell.angle_gamma   90.00
#
_symmetry.space_group_name_H-M   'P 1'
#
loop_
_entity.id
_entity.type
_entity.pdbx_description
1 polymer ?
#
loop_
_entity_poly.entity_id
_entity_poly.type
_entity_poly.pdbx_seq_one_letter_code
_entity_poly.pdbx_strand_id
1 'polypeptide(L)'
;MEQRPKPPISGVIYGEFAFWFAIIGMVIGTIGAIWYLLGGPHVMDPQVFLSHLLQGDTAEEIWQATTGHPITYGHWYLHKISFSDAFALLGVGICCLAAVVGMWGAFIGMLFSAEEKARRMYTLYLFLILIMAIILTLSAIGVISLHH
;
A
#
# COMPACT_ATOMS: atom_id res chain seq x y z
N MET A 1 -27.13 24.83 -19.69
CA MET A 1 -25.88 24.07 -19.54
C MET A 1 -25.69 23.81 -18.07
N GLU A 2 -25.83 22.55 -17.67
CA GLU A 2 -25.68 22.12 -16.28
C GLU A 2 -24.20 22.28 -15.90
N GLN A 3 -23.90 23.24 -15.01
CA GLN A 3 -22.53 23.48 -14.55
C GLN A 3 -22.12 22.32 -13.67
N ARG A 4 -21.31 21.40 -14.21
CA ARG A 4 -20.71 20.34 -13.41
C ARG A 4 -19.94 20.97 -12.25
N PRO A 5 -20.18 20.56 -11.00
CA PRO A 5 -19.41 21.06 -9.87
C PRO A 5 -17.93 20.72 -10.10
N LYS A 6 -17.05 21.72 -10.02
CA LYS A 6 -15.61 21.51 -10.10
C LYS A 6 -15.17 20.57 -8.96
N PRO A 7 -14.35 19.55 -9.24
CA PRO A 7 -13.86 18.68 -8.19
C PRO A 7 -12.98 19.47 -7.20
N PRO A 8 -13.00 19.09 -5.91
CA PRO A 8 -12.13 19.72 -4.92
C PRO A 8 -10.66 19.44 -5.26
N ILE A 9 -9.80 20.45 -5.08
CA ILE A 9 -8.36 20.37 -5.39
C ILE A 9 -7.71 19.25 -4.59
N SER A 10 -8.09 19.10 -3.32
CA SER A 10 -7.65 17.99 -2.45
C SER A 10 -7.94 16.60 -3.06
N GLY A 11 -9.10 16.43 -3.67
CA GLY A 11 -9.48 15.17 -4.34
C GLY A 11 -8.69 14.92 -5.62
N VAL A 12 -8.38 15.97 -6.38
CA VAL A 12 -7.52 15.86 -7.57
C VAL A 12 -6.10 15.46 -7.17
N ILE A 13 -5.54 16.10 -6.14
CA ILE A 13 -4.19 15.78 -5.64
C ILE A 13 -4.11 14.32 -5.17
N TYR A 14 -5.07 13.88 -4.36
CA TYR A 14 -5.14 12.49 -3.94
C TYR A 14 -5.20 11.53 -5.14
N GLY A 15 -6.09 11.83 -6.11
CA GLY A 15 -6.29 11.02 -7.30
C GLY A 15 -5.02 10.87 -8.13
N GLU A 16 -4.27 11.96 -8.34
CA GLU A 16 -3.00 11.92 -9.08
C GLU A 16 -1.95 11.06 -8.36
N PHE A 17 -1.75 11.23 -7.06
CA PHE A 17 -0.81 10.39 -6.30
C PHE A 17 -1.24 8.93 -6.32
N ALA A 18 -2.52 8.65 -6.07
CA ALA A 18 -3.07 7.30 -6.11
C ALA A 18 -2.85 6.64 -7.48
N PHE A 19 -3.11 7.38 -8.56
CA PHE A 19 -2.95 6.90 -9.93
C PHE A 19 -1.50 6.55 -10.27
N TRP A 20 -0.57 7.49 -10.05
CA TRP A 20 0.83 7.28 -10.42
C TRP A 20 1.50 6.18 -9.60
N PHE A 21 1.29 6.17 -8.29
CA PHE A 21 1.87 5.13 -7.44
C PHE A 21 1.24 3.76 -7.71
N ALA A 22 -0.07 3.68 -7.98
CA ALA A 22 -0.70 2.43 -8.37
C ALA A 22 -0.12 1.90 -9.68
N ILE A 23 0.10 2.75 -10.68
CA ILE A 23 0.74 2.33 -11.94
C ILE A 23 2.15 1.80 -11.69
N ILE A 24 2.97 2.55 -10.96
CA ILE A 24 4.36 2.14 -10.65
C ILE A 24 4.36 0.83 -9.88
N GLY A 25 3.54 0.71 -8.84
CA GLY A 25 3.44 -0.50 -8.02
C GLY A 25 2.92 -1.70 -8.81
N MET A 26 1.94 -1.52 -9.70
CA MET A 26 1.44 -2.58 -10.58
C MET A 26 2.51 -3.06 -11.57
N VAL A 27 3.28 -2.15 -12.16
CA VAL A 27 4.38 -2.50 -13.06
C VAL A 27 5.44 -3.31 -12.32
N ILE A 28 5.89 -2.83 -11.16
CA ILE A 28 6.89 -3.52 -10.32
C ILE A 28 6.38 -4.89 -9.88
N GLY A 29 5.14 -4.94 -9.39
CA GLY A 29 4.49 -6.16 -8.93
C GLY A 29 4.38 -7.20 -10.05
N THR A 30 4.02 -6.75 -11.25
CA THR A 30 3.91 -7.61 -12.44
C THR A 30 5.27 -8.13 -12.89
N ILE A 31 6.31 -7.30 -12.87
CA ILE A 31 7.69 -7.74 -13.17
C ILE A 31 8.13 -8.80 -12.15
N GLY A 32 7.88 -8.58 -10.85
CA GLY A 32 8.20 -9.56 -9.81
C GLY A 32 7.46 -10.89 -9.99
N ALA A 33 6.17 -10.83 -10.31
CA ALA A 33 5.37 -12.03 -10.58
C ALA A 33 5.84 -12.79 -11.83
N ILE A 34 6.18 -12.08 -12.92
CA ILE A 34 6.75 -12.71 -14.11
C ILE A 34 8.09 -13.37 -13.78
N TRP A 35 8.95 -12.69 -13.03
CA TRP A 35 10.24 -13.24 -12.63
C TRP A 35 10.10 -14.49 -11.77
N TYR A 36 9.13 -14.49 -10.84
CA TYR A 36 8.78 -15.64 -10.02
C TYR A 36 8.33 -16.83 -10.88
N LEU A 37 7.44 -16.59 -11.85
CA LEU A 37 6.94 -17.63 -12.76
C LEU A 37 8.01 -18.20 -13.70
N LEU A 38 9.04 -17.41 -14.04
CA LEU A 38 10.19 -17.86 -14.83
C LEU A 38 11.23 -18.65 -14.01
N GLY A 39 10.95 -18.94 -12.74
CA GLY A 39 11.87 -19.66 -11.85
C GLY A 39 12.96 -18.79 -11.26
N GLY A 40 12.69 -17.49 -11.10
CA GLY A 40 13.56 -16.58 -10.37
C GLY A 40 13.82 -17.03 -8.92
N PRO A 41 14.87 -16.50 -8.28
CA PRO A 41 15.14 -16.76 -6.88
C PRO A 41 13.96 -16.28 -6.03
N HIS A 42 13.42 -17.16 -5.19
CA HIS A 42 12.27 -16.88 -4.32
C HIS A 42 12.61 -17.20 -2.86
N VAL A 43 12.02 -16.46 -1.93
CA VAL A 43 12.16 -16.73 -0.49
C VAL A 43 11.21 -17.83 -0.06
N MET A 44 9.98 -17.82 -0.58
CA MET A 44 8.98 -18.85 -0.32
C MET A 44 8.95 -19.90 -1.43
N ASP A 45 9.13 -21.18 -1.08
CA ASP A 45 8.95 -22.28 -2.03
C ASP A 45 7.49 -22.31 -2.54
N PRO A 46 7.25 -22.22 -3.86
CA PRO A 46 5.90 -22.15 -4.42
C PRO A 46 5.03 -23.38 -4.15
N GLN A 47 5.63 -24.57 -4.14
CA GLN A 47 4.91 -25.83 -4.00
C GLN A 47 4.46 -26.01 -2.56
N VAL A 48 5.37 -25.75 -1.62
CA VAL A 48 5.09 -25.77 -0.18
C VAL A 48 4.09 -24.67 0.16
N PHE A 49 4.29 -23.44 -0.35
CA PHE A 49 3.37 -22.33 -0.10
C PHE A 49 1.94 -22.67 -0.53
N LEU A 50 1.76 -23.18 -1.76
CA LEU A 50 0.44 -23.51 -2.28
C LEU A 50 -0.18 -24.71 -1.55
N SER A 51 0.59 -25.72 -1.19
CA SER A 51 0.05 -26.89 -0.48
C SER A 51 -0.47 -26.52 0.91
N HIS A 52 0.29 -25.74 1.68
CA HIS A 52 -0.11 -25.30 3.02
C HIS A 52 -1.27 -24.29 2.95
N LEU A 53 -1.26 -23.39 1.95
CA LEU A 53 -2.38 -22.46 1.71
C LEU A 53 -3.70 -23.21 1.43
N LEU A 54 -3.65 -24.28 0.63
CA LEU A 54 -4.83 -25.09 0.30
C LEU A 54 -5.28 -26.00 1.46
N GLN A 55 -4.38 -26.32 2.39
CA GLN A 55 -4.72 -27.07 3.61
C GLN A 55 -5.42 -26.19 4.66
N GLY A 56 -5.38 -24.86 4.49
CA GLY A 56 -5.99 -23.91 5.40
C GLY A 56 -5.11 -23.57 6.60
N ASP A 57 -3.80 -23.79 6.48
CA ASP A 57 -2.83 -23.48 7.52
C ASP A 57 -2.73 -21.98 7.78
N THR A 58 -2.29 -21.62 8.98
CA THR A 58 -2.13 -20.23 9.39
C THR A 58 -0.95 -19.57 8.67
N ALA A 59 -0.94 -18.24 8.62
CA ALA A 59 0.15 -17.48 7.99
C ALA A 59 1.51 -17.78 8.63
N GLU A 60 1.57 -18.00 9.95
CA GLU A 60 2.80 -18.38 10.67
C GLU A 60 3.28 -19.77 10.25
N GLU A 61 2.39 -20.74 10.16
CA GLU A 61 2.70 -22.11 9.72
C GLU A 61 3.19 -22.13 8.27
N ILE A 62 2.50 -21.44 7.36
CA ILE A 62 2.89 -21.31 5.95
C ILE A 62 4.27 -20.67 5.85
N TRP A 63 4.52 -19.58 6.58
CA TRP A 63 5.81 -18.90 6.58
C TRP A 63 6.94 -19.82 7.06
N GLN A 64 6.73 -20.50 8.19
CA GLN A 64 7.73 -21.38 8.76
C GLN A 64 8.01 -22.58 7.85
N ALA A 65 6.98 -23.15 7.22
CA ALA A 65 7.13 -24.25 6.28
C ALA A 65 7.89 -23.83 5.00
N THR A 66 7.64 -22.63 4.50
CA THR A 66 8.22 -22.14 3.24
C THR A 66 9.62 -21.57 3.37
N THR A 67 9.95 -20.97 4.52
CA THR A 67 11.23 -20.27 4.74
C THR A 67 12.18 -21.00 5.69
N GLY A 68 11.68 -21.97 6.47
CA GLY A 68 12.46 -22.64 7.52
C GLY A 68 12.80 -21.75 8.72
N HIS A 69 12.25 -20.53 8.78
CA HIS A 69 12.54 -19.53 9.79
C HIS A 69 11.26 -19.02 10.46
N PRO A 70 11.33 -18.51 11.69
CA PRO A 70 10.18 -17.86 12.33
C PRO A 70 9.69 -16.67 11.49
N ILE A 71 8.39 -16.39 11.58
CA ILE A 71 7.74 -15.33 10.81
C ILE A 71 8.43 -13.99 11.02
N THR A 72 8.77 -13.35 9.90
CA THR A 72 9.35 -12.01 9.92
C THR A 72 8.25 -11.00 9.61
N TYR A 73 7.77 -10.32 10.65
CA TYR A 73 6.73 -9.32 10.50
C TYR A 73 7.24 -8.05 9.81
N GLY A 74 6.35 -7.38 9.09
CA GLY A 74 6.60 -6.06 8.49
C GLY A 74 7.28 -6.10 7.12
N HIS A 75 8.22 -5.18 6.91
CA HIS A 75 8.80 -4.85 5.60
C HIS A 75 9.96 -5.77 5.19
N TRP A 76 9.85 -7.08 5.48
CA TRP A 76 10.90 -8.06 5.22
C TRP A 76 11.37 -8.05 3.76
N TYR A 77 10.47 -7.77 2.83
CA TYR A 77 10.73 -7.71 1.40
C TYR A 77 11.78 -6.65 1.03
N LEU A 78 11.93 -5.58 1.82
CA LEU A 78 12.96 -4.56 1.61
C LEU A 78 14.38 -5.09 1.82
N HIS A 79 14.56 -6.11 2.67
CA HIS A 79 15.86 -6.74 2.88
C HIS A 79 16.14 -7.86 1.87
N LYS A 80 15.15 -8.22 1.06
CA LYS A 80 15.19 -9.37 0.13
C LYS A 80 14.81 -8.95 -1.30
N ILE A 81 15.00 -7.69 -1.69
CA ILE A 81 14.58 -7.17 -3.01
C ILE A 81 15.11 -7.95 -4.23
N SER A 82 16.21 -8.69 -4.07
CA SER A 82 16.78 -9.56 -5.10
C SER A 82 16.00 -10.86 -5.33
N PHE A 83 14.98 -11.13 -4.51
CA PHE A 83 14.09 -12.28 -4.66
C PHE A 83 12.79 -11.84 -5.35
N SER A 84 12.25 -12.66 -6.24
CA SER A 84 11.13 -12.31 -7.11
C SER A 84 9.81 -12.10 -6.35
N ASP A 85 9.57 -12.88 -5.29
CA ASP A 85 8.41 -12.74 -4.41
C ASP A 85 8.49 -11.46 -3.56
N ALA A 86 9.66 -11.15 -3.02
CA ALA A 86 9.93 -9.89 -2.33
C ALA A 86 9.78 -8.67 -3.29
N PHE A 87 10.22 -8.81 -4.54
CA PHE A 87 10.05 -7.76 -5.55
C PHE A 87 8.58 -7.56 -5.94
N ALA A 88 7.79 -8.64 -6.02
CA ALA A 88 6.35 -8.55 -6.23
C ALA A 88 5.66 -7.84 -5.05
N LEU A 89 6.04 -8.19 -3.82
CA LEU A 89 5.55 -7.55 -2.58
C LEU A 89 5.95 -6.08 -2.46
N LEU A 90 7.13 -5.70 -2.96
CA LEU A 90 7.53 -4.30 -3.07
C LEU A 90 6.53 -3.50 -3.92
N GLY A 91 6.08 -4.07 -5.04
CA GLY A 91 5.05 -3.47 -5.89
C GLY A 91 3.75 -3.22 -5.13
N VAL A 92 3.29 -4.22 -4.36
CA VAL A 92 2.12 -4.08 -3.47
C VAL A 92 2.34 -2.99 -2.42
N GLY A 93 3.52 -2.97 -1.78
CA GLY A 93 3.89 -1.95 -0.80
C GLY A 93 3.84 -0.53 -1.37
N ILE A 94 4.30 -0.32 -2.60
CA ILE A 94 4.24 0.97 -3.31
C ILE A 94 2.78 1.37 -3.59
N CYS A 95 1.92 0.42 -3.98
CA CYS A 95 0.48 0.69 -4.13
C CYS A 95 -0.15 1.14 -2.81
N CYS A 96 0.21 0.52 -1.68
CA CYS A 96 -0.28 0.92 -0.36
C CYS A 96 0.25 2.30 0.05
N LEU A 97 1.52 2.62 -0.28
CA LEU A 97 2.13 3.91 -0.01
C LEU A 97 1.41 5.06 -0.74
N ALA A 98 0.77 4.77 -1.89
CA ALA A 98 -0.05 5.72 -2.64
C ALA A 98 -1.12 6.39 -1.76
N ALA A 99 -1.78 5.61 -0.91
CA ALA A 99 -2.81 6.13 0.00
C ALA A 99 -2.20 7.06 1.06
N VAL A 100 -1.02 6.73 1.60
CA VAL A 100 -0.33 7.56 2.59
C VAL A 100 0.06 8.90 1.97
N VAL A 101 0.79 8.88 0.86
CA VAL A 101 1.27 10.10 0.18
C VAL A 101 0.09 10.91 -0.35
N GLY A 102 -0.91 10.26 -0.93
CA GLY A 102 -2.12 10.90 -1.42
C GLY A 102 -2.89 11.62 -0.31
N MET A 103 -3.04 11.01 0.87
CA MET A 103 -3.74 11.64 2.00
C MET A 103 -2.98 12.83 2.57
N TRP A 104 -1.65 12.74 2.68
CA TRP A 104 -0.83 13.90 3.03
C TRP A 104 -0.88 15.01 1.98
N GLY A 105 -0.86 14.64 0.69
CA GLY A 105 -1.04 15.57 -0.42
C GLY A 105 -2.40 16.27 -0.38
N ALA A 106 -3.48 15.54 -0.09
CA ALA A 106 -4.82 16.09 0.08
C ALA A 106 -4.91 17.05 1.27
N PHE A 107 -4.29 16.70 2.40
CA PHE A 107 -4.21 17.55 3.58
C PHE A 107 -3.52 18.88 3.27
N ILE A 108 -2.34 18.82 2.64
CA ILE A 108 -1.57 19.98 2.22
C ILE A 108 -2.38 20.82 1.22
N GLY A 109 -3.00 20.16 0.23
CA GLY A 109 -3.88 20.79 -0.75
C GLY A 109 -5.00 21.62 -0.10
N MET A 110 -5.63 21.07 0.95
CA MET A 110 -6.66 21.79 1.72
C MET A 110 -6.12 23.01 2.46
N LEU A 111 -4.91 22.94 3.02
CA LEU A 111 -4.33 24.07 3.75
C LEU A 111 -4.05 25.27 2.84
N PHE A 112 -3.72 25.03 1.57
CA PHE A 112 -3.36 26.08 0.61
C PHE A 112 -4.51 26.52 -0.30
N SER A 113 -5.61 25.76 -0.37
CA SER A 113 -6.74 26.07 -1.26
C SER A 113 -7.72 27.07 -0.65
N ALA A 114 -7.74 28.32 -1.15
CA ALA A 114 -8.68 29.35 -0.70
C ALA A 114 -10.16 28.99 -0.99
N GLU A 115 -10.43 28.31 -2.10
CA GLU A 115 -11.77 27.84 -2.46
C GLU A 115 -12.31 26.79 -1.46
N GLU A 116 -11.44 25.93 -0.94
CA GLU A 116 -11.84 24.90 0.03
C GLU A 116 -12.09 25.51 1.42
N LYS A 117 -11.33 26.56 1.80
CA LYS A 117 -11.56 27.33 3.04
C LYS A 117 -12.92 28.02 3.08
N ALA A 118 -13.45 28.43 1.94
CA ALA A 118 -14.78 29.04 1.84
C ALA A 118 -15.93 28.03 2.05
N ARG A 119 -15.64 26.72 2.08
CA ARG A 119 -16.66 25.67 2.21
C ARG A 119 -17.08 25.53 3.67
N ARG A 120 -18.41 25.50 3.92
CA ARG A 120 -19.03 25.45 5.26
C ARG A 120 -18.55 24.29 6.16
N MET A 121 -18.04 23.21 5.57
CA MET A 121 -17.55 22.02 6.28
C MET A 121 -16.01 21.86 6.26
N TYR A 122 -15.27 22.91 5.87
CA TYR A 122 -13.80 22.89 5.75
C TYR A 122 -13.10 22.28 6.96
N THR A 123 -13.42 22.76 8.17
CA THR A 123 -12.74 22.35 9.40
C THR A 123 -12.93 20.86 9.71
N LEU A 124 -14.14 20.32 9.45
CA LEU A 124 -14.44 18.92 9.69
C LEU A 124 -13.69 18.01 8.70
N TYR A 125 -13.68 18.35 7.42
CA TYR A 125 -12.95 17.58 6.41
C TYR A 125 -11.43 17.63 6.64
N LEU A 126 -10.90 18.79 7.02
CA LEU A 126 -9.47 18.95 7.33
C LEU A 126 -9.07 18.04 8.50
N PHE A 127 -9.89 18.00 9.56
CA PHE A 127 -9.64 17.15 10.72
C PHE A 127 -9.71 15.65 10.39
N LEU A 128 -10.72 15.24 9.61
CA LEU A 128 -10.85 13.84 9.17
C LEU A 128 -9.67 13.39 8.31
N ILE A 129 -9.24 14.23 7.36
CA ILE A 129 -8.09 13.92 6.50
C ILE A 129 -6.81 13.81 7.32
N LEU A 130 -6.61 14.69 8.31
CA LEU A 130 -5.47 14.60 9.22
C LEU A 130 -5.45 13.28 10.01
N ILE A 131 -6.60 12.89 10.59
CA ILE A 131 -6.71 11.62 11.32
C ILE A 131 -6.38 10.45 10.39
N MET A 132 -6.97 10.41 9.20
CA MET A 132 -6.73 9.34 8.24
C MET A 132 -5.27 9.27 7.80
N ALA A 133 -4.64 10.41 7.52
CA ALA A 133 -3.23 10.47 7.17
C ALA A 133 -2.32 9.93 8.30
N ILE A 134 -2.63 10.26 9.55
CA ILE A 134 -1.91 9.73 10.72
C ILE A 134 -2.10 8.22 10.86
N ILE A 135 -3.34 7.73 10.81
CA ILE A 135 -3.64 6.29 10.94
C ILE A 135 -2.92 5.51 9.83
N LEU A 136 -3.03 5.95 8.58
CA LEU A 136 -2.38 5.28 7.45
C LEU A 136 -0.85 5.29 7.59
N THR A 137 -0.26 6.37 8.11
CA THR A 137 1.19 6.45 8.37
C THR A 137 1.60 5.48 9.48
N LEU A 138 0.85 5.41 10.58
CA LEU A 138 1.12 4.48 11.68
C LEU A 138 0.96 3.02 11.26
N SER A 139 -0.04 2.71 10.43
CA SER A 139 -0.20 1.40 9.81
C SER A 139 0.94 1.08 8.85
N ALA A 140 1.35 2.02 8.00
CA ALA A 140 2.45 1.83 7.06
C ALA A 140 3.81 1.65 7.76
N ILE A 141 4.03 2.23 8.94
CA ILE A 141 5.25 2.00 9.73
C ILE A 141 5.18 0.67 10.51
N GLY A 142 3.97 0.09 10.67
CA GLY A 142 3.75 -1.13 11.44
C GLY A 142 3.57 -0.90 12.95
N VAL A 143 3.32 0.35 13.38
CA VAL A 143 2.95 0.65 14.77
C VAL A 143 1.55 0.11 15.08
N ILE A 144 0.65 0.23 14.11
CA ILE A 144 -0.68 -0.38 14.16
C ILE A 144 -0.62 -1.66 13.32
N SER A 145 -0.42 -2.78 14.00
CA SER A 145 -0.41 -4.12 13.43
C SER A 145 -1.46 -4.98 14.15
N LEU A 146 -2.34 -5.63 13.39
CA LEU A 146 -3.23 -6.67 13.92
C LEU A 146 -2.45 -7.98 13.92
N HIS A 147 -1.82 -8.30 15.06
CA HIS A 147 -1.22 -9.61 15.29
C HIS A 147 -2.31 -10.56 15.80
N HIS A 148 -2.92 -11.32 14.89
CA HIS A 148 -3.82 -12.44 15.22
C HIS A 148 -3.44 -13.65 14.39
#